data_AF-V2YC55-F1
#
_entry.id   AF-V2YC55-F1
#
_cell.length_a   1.000
_cell.length_b   1.000
_cell.length_c   1.000
_cell.angle_alpha   90.00
_cell.angle_beta   90.00
_cell.angle_gamma   90.00
#
_symmetry.space_group_name_H-M   'P 1'
#
loop_
_entity.id
_entity.type
_entity.pdbx_description
1 polymer ?
#
loop_
_entity_poly.entity_id
_entity_poly.type
_entity_poly.pdbx_seq_one_letter_code
_entity_poly.pdbx_strand_id
1 'polypeptide(L)' 'MGLREELLDLDAAANHISSIINAVDLMSAGLDRDDSPYAGGFFAVCRCLVQADQALREQVQKCLNAL' A
#
# COMPACT_ATOMS: atom_id res chain seq x y z
N MET A 1 -25.77 2.65 -9.02
CA MET A 1 -24.91 2.04 -7.98
C MET A 1 -25.18 2.75 -6.67
N GLY A 2 -25.13 2.04 -5.55
CA GLY A 2 -25.32 2.62 -4.23
C GLY A 2 -23.99 2.96 -3.58
N LEU A 3 -23.96 3.98 -2.69
CA LEU A 3 -22.75 4.40 -1.97
C LEU A 3 -22.02 3.24 -1.28
N ARG A 4 -22.76 2.25 -0.75
CA ARG A 4 -22.20 1.05 -0.13
C ARG A 4 -21.41 0.19 -1.12
N GLU A 5 -21.92 0.03 -2.34
CA GLU A 5 -21.27 -0.77 -3.39
C GLU A 5 -19.98 -0.07 -3.85
N GLU A 6 -20.03 1.23 -4.08
CA GLU A 6 -18.86 2.04 -4.43
C GLU A 6 -17.77 2.02 -3.35
N LEU A 7 -18.14 2.00 -2.06
CA LEU A 7 -17.19 1.90 -0.96
C LEU A 7 -16.58 0.49 -0.81
N LEU A 8 -17.30 -0.57 -1.15
CA LEU A 8 -16.75 -1.93 -1.19
C LEU A 8 -15.78 -2.09 -2.37
N ASP A 9 -16.10 -1.52 -3.53
CA ASP A 9 -15.21 -1.49 -4.68
C ASP A 9 -13.92 -0.70 -4.38
N LEU A 10 -14.04 0.42 -3.66
CA LEU A 10 -12.89 1.19 -3.20
C LEU A 10 -12.01 0.39 -2.22
N ASP A 11 -12.60 -0.38 -1.29
CA ASP A 11 -11.84 -1.26 -0.40
C ASP A 11 -11.13 -2.38 -1.17
N ALA A 12 -11.79 -3.00 -2.16
CA ALA A 12 -11.17 -3.99 -3.01
C ALA A 12 -9.96 -3.40 -3.78
N ALA A 13 -10.11 -2.20 -4.33
CA ALA A 13 -9.01 -1.50 -5.01
C ALA A 13 -7.86 -1.16 -4.03
N ALA A 14 -8.17 -0.69 -2.82
CA ALA A 14 -7.18 -0.40 -1.79
C ALA A 14 -6.40 -1.67 -1.38
N ASN A 15 -7.09 -2.78 -1.14
CA ASN A 15 -6.45 -4.08 -0.83
C ASN A 15 -5.52 -4.55 -1.97
N HIS A 16 -5.91 -4.33 -3.23
CA HIS A 16 -5.07 -4.66 -4.37
C HIS A 16 -3.78 -3.83 -4.40
N ILE A 17 -3.88 -2.52 -4.15
CA ILE A 17 -2.73 -1.62 -4.03
C ILE A 17 -1.81 -2.06 -2.89
N SER A 18 -2.36 -2.37 -1.70
CA SER A 18 -1.57 -2.85 -0.56
C SER A 18 -0.79 -4.12 -0.91
N SER A 19 -1.40 -5.03 -1.68
CA SER A 19 -0.74 -6.26 -2.12
C SER A 19 0.48 -5.98 -3.03
N ILE A 20 0.37 -5.00 -3.92
CA ILE A 20 1.47 -4.56 -4.79
C ILE A 20 2.58 -3.92 -3.95
N ILE A 21 2.22 -3.04 -3.01
CA ILE A 21 3.19 -2.35 -2.16
C ILE A 21 3.94 -3.34 -1.26
N ASN A 22 3.26 -4.34 -0.72
CA ASN A 22 3.90 -5.43 0.03
C ASN A 22 4.90 -6.22 -0.83
N ALA A 23 4.58 -6.47 -2.10
CA ALA A 23 5.52 -7.12 -3.02
C ALA A 23 6.77 -6.24 -3.25
N VAL A 24 6.58 -4.94 -3.42
CA VAL A 24 7.67 -3.96 -3.58
C VAL A 24 8.53 -3.87 -2.30
N ASP A 25 7.92 -3.89 -1.12
CA ASP A 25 8.64 -3.91 0.16
C ASP A 25 9.51 -5.17 0.31
N LEU A 26 8.98 -6.35 -0.04
CA LEU A 26 9.75 -7.61 -0.07
C LEU A 26 10.92 -7.56 -1.06
N MET A 27 10.72 -6.97 -2.25
CA MET A 27 11.81 -6.76 -3.21
C MET A 27 12.90 -5.85 -2.65
N SER A 28 12.51 -4.81 -1.90
CA SER A 28 13.45 -3.89 -1.28
C SER A 28 14.34 -4.57 -0.24
N ALA A 29 13.74 -5.44 0.58
CA ALA A 29 14.46 -6.25 1.55
C ALA A 29 15.43 -7.25 0.89
N GLY A 30 15.14 -7.71 -0.33
CA GLY A 30 16.05 -8.52 -1.13
C GLY A 30 17.30 -7.75 -1.59
N LEU A 31 17.13 -6.51 -2.05
CA LEU A 31 18.24 -5.67 -2.52
C LEU A 31 19.21 -5.27 -1.39
N ASP A 32 18.70 -5.11 -0.18
CA ASP A 32 19.52 -4.85 1.02
C ASP A 32 20.42 -6.05 1.34
N ARG A 33 19.93 -7.29 1.14
CA ARG A 33 20.71 -8.52 1.35
C ARG A 33 21.83 -8.71 0.34
N ASP A 34 21.68 -8.17 -0.87
CA ASP A 34 22.66 -8.29 -1.95
C ASP A 34 23.66 -7.10 -1.97
N ASP A 35 23.71 -6.27 -0.92
CA ASP A 35 24.56 -5.06 -0.83
C ASP A 35 24.44 -4.14 -2.07
N SER A 36 23.25 -4.08 -2.66
CA SER A 36 23.03 -3.31 -3.88
C SER A 36 23.22 -1.81 -3.63
N PRO A 37 23.97 -1.09 -4.50
CA PRO A 37 24.14 0.36 -4.37
C PRO A 37 22.81 1.13 -4.53
N TYR A 38 21.77 0.48 -5.04
CA TYR A 38 20.43 1.04 -5.19
C TYR A 38 19.51 0.78 -3.99
N ALA A 39 19.92 -0.06 -3.03
CA ALA A 39 19.09 -0.50 -1.92
C ALA A 39 18.57 0.69 -1.09
N GLY A 40 19.43 1.63 -0.73
CA GLY A 40 19.04 2.78 0.09
C GLY A 40 18.00 3.69 -0.58
N GLY A 41 18.18 3.98 -1.87
CA GLY A 41 17.24 4.79 -2.65
C GLY A 41 15.89 4.08 -2.84
N PHE A 42 15.94 2.80 -3.18
CA PHE A 42 14.74 1.99 -3.36
C PHE A 42 13.96 1.81 -2.04
N PHE A 43 14.65 1.60 -0.93
CA PHE A 43 14.04 1.52 0.40
C PHE A 43 13.33 2.82 0.81
N ALA A 44 13.90 3.99 0.48
CA ALA A 44 13.24 5.27 0.73
C ALA A 44 11.91 5.39 -0.06
N VAL A 45 11.89 4.96 -1.33
CA VAL A 45 10.66 4.90 -2.13
C VAL A 45 9.66 3.93 -1.53
N CYS A 46 10.09 2.72 -1.15
CA CYS A 46 9.23 1.71 -0.52
C CYS A 46 8.58 2.25 0.76
N ARG A 47 9.34 2.94 1.60
CA ARG A 47 8.81 3.57 2.81
C ARG A 47 7.71 4.59 2.51
N CYS A 48 7.90 5.44 1.49
CA CYS A 48 6.86 6.38 1.08
C CYS A 48 5.59 5.68 0.59
N LEU A 49 5.74 4.57 -0.16
CA LEU A 49 4.60 3.77 -0.63
C LEU A 49 3.83 3.15 0.54
N VAL A 50 4.54 2.53 1.50
CA VAL A 50 3.92 1.93 2.69
C VAL A 50 3.17 2.97 3.52
N GLN A 51 3.74 4.17 3.70
CA GLN A 51 3.06 5.26 4.41
C GLN A 51 1.79 5.73 3.69
N ALA A 52 1.85 5.85 2.36
CA ALA A 52 0.68 6.23 1.57
C ALA A 52 -0.41 5.15 1.61
N ASP A 53 -0.02 3.87 1.55
CA ASP A 53 -0.95 2.74 1.69
C ASP A 53 -1.66 2.74 3.03
N GLN A 54 -0.91 2.93 4.12
CA GLN A 54 -1.49 3.00 5.46
C GLN A 54 -2.51 4.14 5.57
N ALA A 55 -2.17 5.34 5.06
CA ALA A 55 -3.09 6.47 5.06
C ALA A 55 -4.36 6.20 4.22
N LEU A 56 -4.22 5.54 3.07
CA LEU A 56 -5.35 5.14 2.23
C LEU A 56 -6.25 4.14 2.97
N ARG A 57 -5.68 3.09 3.56
CA ARG A 57 -6.39 2.05 4.31
C ARG A 57 -7.16 2.63 5.49
N GLU A 58 -6.53 3.54 6.25
CA GLU A 58 -7.18 4.25 7.35
C GLU A 58 -8.38 5.06 6.86
N GLN A 59 -8.26 5.74 5.72
CA GLN A 59 -9.36 6.55 5.19
C GLN A 59 -10.50 5.69 4.65
N VAL A 60 -10.21 4.61 3.93
CA VAL A 60 -11.22 3.65 3.45
C VAL A 60 -11.97 3.04 4.62
N GLN A 61 -11.25 2.62 5.68
CA GLN A 61 -11.88 2.04 6.86
C GLN A 61 -12.79 3.05 7.58
N LYS A 62 -12.38 4.33 7.66
CA LYS A 62 -13.24 5.40 8.21
C LYS A 62 -14.54 5.54 7.41
N CYS A 63 -14.46 5.52 6.08
CA CYS A 63 -15.65 5.59 5.24
C CYS A 63 -16.56 4.37 5.42
N LEU A 64 -16.01 3.16 5.47
CA LEU A 64 -16.76 1.93 5.71
C LEU A 64 -17.42 1.90 7.09
N ASN A 65 -16.78 2.45 8.12
CA ASN A 65 -17.34 2.51 9.47
C ASN A 65 -18.41 3.60 9.64
N ALA A 66 -18.46 4.57 8.73
CA ALA A 66 -19.43 5.67 8.74
C ALA A 66 -20.72 5.35 7.96
N LEU A 67 -20.77 4.21 7.28
CA LEU A 67 -21.96 3.61 6.65
C LEU A 67 -22.87 2.94 7.68
#